data_AF-A0A7J8NYH5-F1
#
_entry.id   AF-A0A7J8NYH5-F1
#
_cell.length_a   1.000
_cell.length_b   1.000
_cell.length_c   1.000
_cell.angle_alpha   90.00
_cell.angle_beta   90.00
_cell.angle_gamma   90.00
#
_symmetry.space_group_name_H-M   'P 1'
#
loop_
_entity.id
_entity.type
_entity.pdbx_description
1 polymer ?
#
loop_
_entity_poly.entity_id
_entity_poly.type
_entity_poly.pdbx_seq_one_letter_code
_entity_poly.pdbx_strand_id
1 'polypeptide(L)'
;WDHVLGYWKASVESPKKVLFLTYEDVKKEPLGCVRKVAEFLGVPFSQEEENRKTVEEIVKLCSFESLSNLDVNKSVAKRSERPVSNSDFFRKGEVGDWVNHLSPEMVEKMNQITEQKLQGIGFNFH
;
A
#
# COMPACT_ATOMS: atom_id res chain seq x y z
N TRP A 1 -11.01 7.03 -10.28
CA TRP A 1 -10.34 6.11 -11.23
C TRP A 1 -9.23 6.81 -12.00
N ASP A 2 -9.46 7.99 -12.58
CA ASP A 2 -8.46 8.72 -13.39
C ASP A 2 -7.08 8.88 -12.73
N HIS A 3 -7.05 9.17 -11.43
CA HIS A 3 -5.81 9.23 -10.66
C HIS A 3 -5.01 7.91 -10.75
N VAL A 4 -5.63 6.79 -10.36
CA VAL A 4 -4.98 5.46 -10.39
C VAL A 4 -4.60 5.07 -11.81
N LEU A 5 -5.51 5.28 -12.76
CA LEU A 5 -5.29 4.93 -14.17
C LEU A 5 -4.16 5.73 -14.79
N GLY A 6 -4.01 7.01 -14.45
CA GLY A 6 -2.90 7.84 -14.89
C GLY A 6 -1.55 7.28 -14.43
N TYR A 7 -1.42 6.93 -13.15
CA TYR A 7 -0.19 6.33 -12.62
C TYR A 7 0.07 4.92 -13.13
N TRP A 8 -0.98 4.12 -13.32
CA TRP A 8 -0.85 2.80 -13.93
C TRP A 8 -0.31 2.93 -15.36
N LYS A 9 -0.91 3.79 -16.21
CA LYS A 9 -0.40 4.06 -17.57
C LYS A 9 1.05 4.55 -17.55
N ALA A 10 1.38 5.49 -16.67
CA ALA A 10 2.74 6.00 -16.52
C ALA A 10 3.74 4.89 -16.13
N SER A 11 3.32 3.91 -15.32
CA SER A 11 4.16 2.76 -14.96
C SER A 11 4.42 1.82 -16.14
N VAL A 12 3.46 1.65 -17.03
CA VAL A 12 3.62 0.86 -18.26
C VAL A 12 4.49 1.59 -19.27
N GLU A 13 4.28 2.89 -19.46
CA GLU A 13 5.05 3.72 -20.41
C GLU A 13 6.48 4.00 -19.93
N SER A 14 6.71 4.08 -18.62
CA SER A 14 8.00 4.43 -18.01
C SER A 14 8.32 3.56 -16.79
N PRO A 15 8.51 2.24 -16.95
CA PRO A 15 8.69 1.29 -15.85
C PRO A 15 9.97 1.53 -15.02
N LYS A 16 10.96 2.23 -15.59
CA LYS A 16 12.18 2.63 -14.87
C LYS A 16 12.03 3.92 -14.05
N LYS A 17 10.91 4.63 -14.19
CA LYS A 17 10.64 5.92 -13.51
C LYS A 17 9.42 5.87 -12.61
N VAL A 18 8.51 4.94 -12.83
CA VAL A 18 7.29 4.78 -12.04
C VAL A 18 7.12 3.31 -11.67
N LEU A 19 7.27 2.99 -10.39
CA LEU A 19 6.89 1.70 -9.83
C LEU A 19 5.44 1.78 -9.33
N PHE A 20 4.59 0.90 -9.86
CA PHE A 20 3.19 0.79 -9.44
C PHE A 20 3.02 -0.44 -8.55
N LEU A 21 2.48 -0.25 -7.34
CA LEU A 21 2.18 -1.31 -6.38
C LEU A 21 0.74 -1.11 -5.87
N THR A 22 0.04 -2.20 -5.58
CA THR A 22 -1.26 -2.17 -4.91
C THR A 22 -1.08 -2.41 -3.40
N TYR A 23 -2.01 -1.92 -2.59
CA TYR A 23 -1.94 -2.12 -1.15
C TYR A 23 -2.14 -3.60 -0.79
N GLU A 24 -3.02 -4.27 -1.52
CA GLU A 24 -3.35 -5.68 -1.39
C GLU A 24 -2.13 -6.57 -1.67
N ASP A 25 -1.36 -6.28 -2.72
CA ASP A 25 -0.12 -7.00 -3.02
C ASP A 25 0.94 -6.79 -1.94
N VAL A 26 1.09 -5.55 -1.45
CA VAL A 26 2.03 -5.24 -0.35
C VAL A 26 1.65 -5.98 0.93
N LYS A 27 0.36 -6.15 1.20
CA LYS A 27 -0.11 -6.90 2.37
C LYS A 27 0.02 -8.41 2.20
N LYS A 28 -0.22 -8.93 0.99
CA LYS A 28 -0.14 -10.35 0.67
C LYS A 28 1.30 -10.85 0.59
N GLU A 29 2.18 -10.10 -0.07
CA GLU A 29 3.56 -10.50 -0.38
C GLU A 29 4.55 -9.35 -0.06
N PRO A 30 4.69 -8.95 1.22
CA PRO A 30 5.48 -7.77 1.61
C PRO A 30 6.96 -7.90 1.25
N LEU A 31 7.55 -9.08 1.42
CA LEU A 31 8.97 -9.32 1.11
C LEU A 31 9.26 -9.10 -0.38
N GLY A 32 8.41 -9.64 -1.26
CA GLY A 32 8.52 -9.43 -2.69
C GLY A 32 8.36 -7.97 -3.10
N CYS A 33 7.45 -7.24 -2.45
CA CYS A 33 7.29 -5.80 -2.69
C CYS A 33 8.51 -4.98 -2.25
N VAL A 34 9.09 -5.28 -1.08
CA VAL A 34 10.31 -4.60 -0.61
C VAL A 34 11.49 -4.86 -1.55
N ARG A 35 11.66 -6.09 -2.05
CA ARG A 35 12.68 -6.39 -3.07
C ARG A 35 12.46 -5.61 -4.36
N LYS A 36 11.22 -5.57 -4.88
CA LYS A 36 10.87 -4.75 -6.06
C LYS A 36 11.18 -3.27 -5.87
N VAL A 37 10.91 -2.72 -4.68
CA VAL A 37 11.24 -1.32 -4.36
C VAL A 37 12.76 -1.11 -4.36
N ALA A 38 13.52 -2.00 -3.74
CA ALA A 38 14.97 -1.92 -3.69
C ALA A 38 15.61 -1.99 -5.09
N GLU A 39 15.15 -2.93 -5.92
CA GLU A 39 15.54 -3.04 -7.34
C GLU A 39 15.23 -1.75 -8.11
N PHE A 40 14.02 -1.21 -7.93
CA PHE A 40 13.58 0.01 -8.60
C PHE A 40 14.40 1.24 -8.19
N LEU A 41 14.82 1.32 -6.92
CA LEU A 41 15.70 2.37 -6.41
C LEU A 41 17.17 2.19 -6.82
N GLY A 42 17.51 1.10 -7.52
CA GLY A 42 18.88 0.79 -7.94
C GLY A 42 19.78 0.27 -6.82
N VAL A 43 19.19 -0.22 -5.73
CA VAL A 43 19.88 -0.78 -4.56
C VAL A 43 19.36 -2.18 -4.23
N PRO A 44 19.46 -3.15 -5.18
CA PRO A 44 18.99 -4.50 -4.93
C PRO A 44 19.74 -5.13 -3.76
N PHE A 45 19.04 -5.95 -2.98
CA PHE A 45 19.66 -6.68 -1.86
C PHE A 45 20.71 -7.66 -2.37
N SER A 46 21.85 -7.67 -1.69
CA SER A 46 22.90 -8.67 -1.91
C SER A 46 22.51 -10.02 -1.32
N GLN A 47 23.15 -11.09 -1.79
CA GLN A 47 22.94 -12.44 -1.23
C GLN A 47 23.27 -12.51 0.27
N GLU A 48 24.21 -11.70 0.73
CA GLU A 48 24.55 -11.62 2.15
C GLU A 48 23.42 -10.99 2.98
N GLU A 49 22.81 -9.90 2.51
CA GLU A 49 21.66 -9.26 3.16
C GLU A 49 20.43 -10.19 3.17
N GLU A 50 20.20 -10.91 2.07
CA GLU A 50 19.15 -11.93 1.99
C GLU A 50 19.42 -13.06 3.01
N ASN A 51 20.65 -13.56 3.11
CA ASN A 51 21.03 -14.59 4.08
C ASN A 51 20.90 -14.11 5.54
N ARG A 52 21.15 -12.82 5.78
CA ARG A 52 20.97 -12.16 7.08
C ARG A 52 19.51 -11.81 7.38
N LYS A 53 18.58 -12.09 6.46
CA LYS A 53 17.15 -11.77 6.59
C LYS A 53 16.87 -10.28 6.75
N THR A 54 17.68 -9.44 6.12
CA THR A 54 17.54 -7.98 6.19
C THR A 54 16.20 -7.52 5.61
N VAL A 55 15.67 -8.19 4.59
CA VAL A 55 14.36 -7.88 4.01
C VAL A 55 13.24 -8.12 5.02
N GLU A 56 13.28 -9.23 5.76
CA GLU A 56 12.35 -9.57 6.82
C GLU A 56 12.42 -8.57 7.97
N GLU A 57 13.62 -8.13 8.35
CA GLU A 57 13.80 -7.10 9.37
C GLU A 57 13.18 -5.77 8.94
N ILE A 58 13.39 -5.34 7.69
CA ILE A 58 12.76 -4.13 7.15
C ILE A 58 11.24 -4.26 7.16
N VAL A 59 10.69 -5.38 6.67
CA VAL A 59 9.24 -5.63 6.68
C VAL A 59 8.68 -5.59 8.10
N LYS A 60 9.39 -6.18 9.07
CA LYS A 60 9.00 -6.16 10.48
C LYS A 60 9.01 -4.74 11.02
N LEU A 61 10.09 -3.98 10.83
CA LEU A 61 10.23 -2.61 11.32
C LEU A 61 9.16 -1.67 10.73
N CYS A 62 8.88 -1.81 9.43
CA CYS A 62 7.88 -1.02 8.73
C CYS A 62 6.46 -1.61 8.81
N SER A 63 6.25 -2.69 9.57
CA SER A 63 4.93 -3.31 9.72
C SER A 63 3.95 -2.35 10.40
N PHE A 64 2.66 -2.52 10.08
CA PHE A 64 1.59 -1.76 10.76
C PHE A 64 1.70 -1.90 12.27
N GLU A 65 1.86 -3.13 12.78
CA GLU A 65 1.98 -3.41 14.21
C GLU A 65 3.18 -2.69 14.85
N SER A 66 4.34 -2.71 14.19
CA SER A 66 5.53 -2.06 14.75
C SER A 66 5.37 -0.53 14.74
N LEU A 67 4.93 0.04 13.63
CA LEU A 67 4.79 1.49 13.49
C LEU A 67 3.64 2.06 14.34
N SER A 68 2.49 1.38 14.42
CA SER A 68 1.36 1.83 15.25
C SER A 68 1.68 1.76 16.75
N ASN A 69 2.62 0.89 17.14
CA ASN A 69 2.99 0.69 18.54
C ASN A 69 4.07 1.65 19.06
N LEU A 70 4.70 2.47 18.20
CA LEU A 70 5.65 3.48 18.62
C LEU A 70 4.97 4.57 19.44
N ASP A 71 5.60 5.02 20.54
CA ASP A 71 5.02 6.03 21.44
C ASP A 71 4.66 7.34 20.71
N VAL A 72 5.48 7.73 19.73
CA VAL A 72 5.22 8.90 18.88
C VAL A 72 3.94 8.77 18.05
N ASN A 73 3.50 7.55 17.75
CA ASN A 73 2.32 7.25 16.94
C ASN A 73 1.09 6.91 17.78
N LYS A 74 1.22 6.72 19.09
CA LYS A 74 0.10 6.59 20.04
C LYS A 74 -0.41 7.94 20.55
N SER A 75 0.37 9.00 20.37
CA SER A 75 0.01 10.33 20.86
C SER A 75 -1.15 10.93 20.08
N VAL A 76 -2.22 11.25 20.81
CA VAL A 76 -3.41 11.98 20.32
C VAL A 76 -3.25 13.50 20.36
N ALA A 77 -2.04 14.00 20.68
CA ALA A 77 -1.79 15.42 20.85
C ALA A 77 -1.90 16.15 19.50
N LYS A 78 -3.05 16.77 19.26
CA LYS A 78 -3.28 17.66 18.11
C LYS A 78 -2.59 18.99 18.37
N ARG A 79 -1.79 19.45 17.42
CA ARG A 79 -1.15 20.78 17.47
C ARG A 79 -1.99 21.75 16.64
N SER A 80 -2.01 23.02 17.00
CA SER A 80 -2.73 24.05 16.23
C SER A 80 -2.36 24.07 14.73
N GLU A 81 -1.13 23.70 14.40
CA GLU A 81 -0.61 23.60 13.02
C GLU A 81 -0.86 22.23 12.36
N ARG A 82 -1.29 21.21 13.11
CA ARG A 82 -1.54 19.84 12.62
C ARG A 82 -2.86 19.33 13.19
N PRO A 83 -3.97 19.45 12.42
CA PRO A 83 -5.30 19.05 12.88
C PRO A 83 -5.45 17.53 13.04
N VAL A 84 -4.49 16.76 12.52
CA VAL A 84 -4.44 15.30 12.55
C VAL A 84 -3.31 14.87 13.50
N SER A 85 -3.62 13.95 14.40
CA SER A 85 -2.65 13.33 15.30
C SER A 85 -1.95 12.15 14.62
N ASN A 86 -0.78 11.74 15.12
CA ASN A 86 -0.07 10.60 14.52
C ASN A 86 -0.87 9.30 14.62
N SER A 87 -1.66 9.13 15.68
CA SER A 87 -2.53 7.95 15.84
C SER A 87 -3.62 7.86 14.78
N ASP A 88 -4.07 8.98 14.22
CA ASP A 88 -5.13 8.98 13.20
C ASP A 88 -4.70 8.30 11.87
N PHE A 89 -3.39 8.15 11.64
CA PHE A 89 -2.85 7.44 10.48
C PHE A 89 -2.93 5.90 10.62
N PHE A 90 -3.14 5.36 11.82
CA PHE A 90 -3.12 3.93 12.11
C PHE A 90 -4.49 3.44 12.62
N ARG A 91 -5.38 3.05 11.70
CA ARG A 91 -6.74 2.59 12.05
C ARG A 91 -6.87 1.08 12.25
N LYS A 92 -6.70 0.31 11.17
CA LYS A 92 -6.77 -1.18 11.18
C LYS A 92 -5.66 -1.80 10.36
N GLY A 93 -5.34 -1.19 9.21
CA GLY A 93 -4.32 -1.74 8.30
C GLY A 93 -4.73 -3.11 7.76
N GLU A 94 -6.00 -3.28 7.39
CA GLU A 94 -6.57 -4.55 6.93
C GLU A 94 -7.20 -4.39 5.54
N VAL A 95 -7.09 -5.43 4.72
CA VAL A 95 -7.78 -5.53 3.43
C VAL A 95 -9.18 -6.11 3.68
N GLY A 96 -10.19 -5.56 3.01
CA GLY A 96 -11.56 -6.08 3.07
C GLY A 96 -12.43 -5.51 4.19
N ASP A 97 -11.94 -4.58 5.03
CA ASP A 97 -12.74 -3.99 6.11
C ASP A 97 -13.99 -3.25 5.61
N TRP A 98 -14.06 -2.91 4.32
CA TRP A 98 -15.22 -2.26 3.71
C TRP A 98 -16.54 -3.05 3.90
N VAL A 99 -16.47 -4.38 4.04
CA VAL A 99 -17.66 -5.23 4.29
C VAL A 99 -18.38 -4.87 5.59
N ASN A 100 -17.67 -4.26 6.55
CA ASN A 100 -18.22 -3.85 7.84
C ASN A 100 -18.90 -2.47 7.79
N HIS A 101 -18.75 -1.72 6.70
CA HIS A 101 -19.22 -0.32 6.59
C HIS A 101 -20.19 -0.10 5.43
N LEU A 102 -20.14 -0.94 4.39
CA LEU A 102 -20.96 -0.78 3.18
C LEU A 102 -22.10 -1.79 3.14
N SER A 103 -23.28 -1.34 2.70
CA SER A 103 -24.39 -2.25 2.42
C SER A 103 -24.14 -3.04 1.13
N PRO A 104 -24.77 -4.22 0.94
CA PRO A 104 -24.62 -5.00 -0.28
C PRO A 104 -24.94 -4.22 -1.56
N GLU A 105 -25.93 -3.33 -1.52
CA GLU A 105 -26.29 -2.47 -2.65
C GLU A 105 -25.17 -1.46 -3.00
N MET A 106 -24.55 -0.85 -1.99
CA MET A 106 -23.43 0.07 -2.19
C MET A 106 -22.22 -0.65 -2.80
N VAL A 107 -21.97 -1.87 -2.34
CA VAL A 107 -20.87 -2.73 -2.82
C VAL A 107 -21.08 -3.08 -4.28
N GLU A 108 -22.28 -3.54 -4.63
CA GLU A 108 -22.63 -3.88 -6.01
C GLU A 108 -22.46 -2.66 -6.94
N LYS A 109 -22.96 -1.50 -6.52
CA LYS A 109 -22.80 -0.25 -7.29
C LYS A 109 -21.33 0.13 -7.48
N MET A 110 -20.50 -0.01 -6.44
CA MET A 110 -19.06 0.29 -6.53
C MET A 110 -18.32 -0.70 -7.44
N ASN A 111 -18.70 -1.98 -7.40
CA ASN A 111 -18.13 -3.01 -8.28
C ASN A 111 -18.45 -2.73 -9.74
N GLN A 112 -19.71 -2.43 -10.06
CA GLN A 112 -20.14 -2.09 -11.42
C GLN A 112 -19.41 -0.87 -11.97
N ILE A 113 -19.27 0.20 -11.17
CA ILE A 113 -18.51 1.39 -11.59
C ILE A 113 -17.04 1.04 -11.80
N THR A 114 -16.45 0.23 -10.93
CA THR A 114 -15.05 -0.18 -11.04
C THR A 114 -14.81 -1.00 -12.29
N GLU A 115 -15.65 -1.99 -12.58
CA GLU A 115 -15.57 -2.80 -13.80
C GLU A 115 -15.68 -1.91 -15.05
N GLN A 116 -16.68 -1.03 -15.12
CA GLN A 116 -16.84 -0.10 -16.25
C GLN A 116 -15.62 0.81 -16.45
N LYS A 117 -14.98 1.24 -15.37
CA LYS A 117 -13.83 2.15 -15.43
C LYS A 117 -12.52 1.43 -15.75
N LEU A 118 -12.40 0.15 -15.44
CA LEU A 118 -11.20 -0.66 -15.68
C LEU A 118 -11.28 -1.52 -16.94
N GLN A 119 -12.46 -1.62 -17.54
CA GLN A 119 -12.71 -2.42 -18.73
C GLN A 119 -11.73 -2.08 -19.87
N GLY A 120 -11.06 -3.10 -20.40
CA GLY A 120 -10.14 -2.97 -21.53
C GLY A 120 -8.80 -2.30 -21.20
N ILE A 121 -8.55 -1.94 -19.94
CA ILE A 121 -7.30 -1.29 -19.53
C ILE A 121 -6.20 -2.31 -19.23
N GLY A 122 -6.54 -3.58 -18.96
CA GLY A 122 -5.54 -4.60 -18.58
C GLY A 122 -5.01 -4.44 -17.15
N PHE A 123 -5.69 -3.62 -16.33
CA PHE A 123 -5.47 -3.48 -14.91
C PHE A 123 -6.73 -3.90 -14.14
N ASN A 124 -6.56 -4.68 -13.09
CA ASN A 124 -7.63 -5.06 -12.17
C ASN A 124 -7.09 -5.03 -10.73
N PHE A 125 -7.96 -4.67 -9.78
CA PHE A 125 -7.70 -4.89 -8.36
C PHE A 125 -8.01 -6.35 -8.01
N HIS A 126 -7.30 -6.90 -7.03
CA HIS A 126 -7.44 -8.27 -6.54
C HIS A 126 -8.14 -8.33 -5.18
#